data_AF-A0A7X6VG16-F1
#
_entry.id   AF-A0A7X6VG16-F1
#
_cell.length_a   1.000
_cell.length_b   1.000
_cell.length_c   1.000
_cell.angle_alpha   90.00
_cell.angle_beta   90.00
_cell.angle_gamma   90.00
#
_symmetry.space_group_name_H-M   'P 1'
#
loop_
_entity.id
_entity.type
_entity.pdbx_description
1 polymer ?
#
loop_
_entity_poly.entity_id
_entity_poly.type
_entity_poly.pdbx_seq_one_letter_code
_entity_poly.pdbx_strand_id
1 'polypeptide(L)'
;MKNKYFKYNKEDILEILTEHLARENGFGTFSSKAELVFDDGCITFIAAIGELENDDVTRTDLAKLYHEMDYNGTHDGSGLTDEQMTGALDKMIETGDF
;
A
#
# COMPACT_ATOMS: atom_id res chain seq x y z
N MET A 1 -2.65 30.14 0.68
CA MET A 1 -2.39 28.69 0.53
C MET A 1 -2.79 28.27 -0.87
N LYS A 2 -1.93 27.57 -1.60
CA LYS A 2 -2.29 26.99 -2.91
C LYS A 2 -2.68 25.53 -2.68
N ASN A 3 -3.89 25.16 -3.08
CA ASN A 3 -4.32 23.76 -3.08
C ASN A 3 -3.47 22.97 -4.08
N LYS A 4 -3.09 21.75 -3.73
CA LYS A 4 -2.53 20.75 -4.65
C LYS A 4 -3.57 19.65 -4.86
N TYR A 5 -3.68 19.14 -6.08
CA TYR A 5 -4.63 18.09 -6.45
C TYR A 5 -3.85 16.93 -7.06
N PHE A 6 -4.24 15.71 -6.73
CA PHE A 6 -3.59 14.48 -7.19
C PHE A 6 -4.66 13.55 -7.78
N LYS A 7 -4.30 12.80 -8.82
CA LYS A 7 -5.18 11.82 -9.46
C LYS A 7 -4.36 10.58 -9.78
N TYR A 8 -4.62 9.51 -9.03
CA TYR A 8 -3.94 8.23 -9.15
C TYR A 8 -4.83 7.23 -9.89
N ASN A 9 -4.21 6.41 -10.72
CA ASN A 9 -4.82 5.25 -11.33
C ASN A 9 -4.67 4.02 -10.41
N LYS A 10 -5.21 2.86 -10.83
CA LYS A 10 -5.14 1.62 -10.04
C LYS A 10 -3.71 1.21 -9.70
N GLU A 11 -2.81 1.22 -10.68
CA GLU A 11 -1.43 0.79 -10.50
C GLU A 11 -0.67 1.73 -9.58
N ASP A 12 -0.85 3.05 -9.74
CA ASP A 12 -0.24 4.05 -8.85
C ASP A 12 -0.65 3.79 -7.38
N ILE A 13 -1.93 3.48 -7.13
CA ILE A 13 -2.44 3.19 -5.78
C ILE A 13 -1.81 1.90 -5.23
N LEU A 14 -1.71 0.85 -6.04
CA LEU A 14 -1.11 -0.42 -5.63
C LEU A 14 0.38 -0.27 -5.32
N GLU A 15 1.12 0.46 -6.14
CA GLU A 15 2.54 0.74 -5.94
C GLU A 15 2.76 1.50 -4.62
N ILE A 16 2.06 2.62 -4.43
CA ILE A 16 2.17 3.42 -3.20
C ILE A 16 1.90 2.59 -1.95
N LEU A 17 0.83 1.78 -1.96
CA LEU A 17 0.44 0.97 -0.78
C LEU A 17 1.42 -0.17 -0.52
N THR A 18 1.89 -0.86 -1.55
CA THR A 18 2.86 -1.96 -1.40
C THR A 18 4.23 -1.45 -0.96
N GLU A 19 4.71 -0.34 -1.50
CA GLU A 19 5.96 0.30 -1.04
C GLU A 19 5.87 0.77 0.41
N HIS A 20 4.75 1.41 0.78
CA HIS A 20 4.53 1.84 2.14
C HIS A 20 4.58 0.66 3.11
N LEU A 21 3.84 -0.41 2.84
CA LEU A 21 3.81 -1.61 3.68
C LEU A 21 5.15 -2.34 3.69
N ALA A 22 5.85 -2.41 2.56
CA ALA A 22 7.17 -3.03 2.47
C ALA A 22 8.15 -2.29 3.39
N ARG A 23 8.16 -0.96 3.34
CA ARG A 23 9.00 -0.12 4.21
C ARG A 23 8.65 -0.26 5.69
N GLU A 24 7.36 -0.22 6.04
CA GLU A 24 6.91 -0.36 7.44
C GLU A 24 7.30 -1.72 8.04
N ASN A 25 7.36 -2.77 7.21
CA ASN A 25 7.76 -4.11 7.64
C ASN A 25 9.26 -4.40 7.44
N GLY A 26 10.06 -3.40 7.09
CA GLY A 26 11.53 -3.50 7.01
C GLY A 26 12.06 -4.25 5.78
N PHE A 27 11.25 -4.44 4.74
CA PHE A 27 11.72 -5.03 3.50
C PHE A 27 12.56 -4.02 2.71
N GLY A 28 13.77 -4.43 2.32
CA GLY A 28 14.67 -3.60 1.50
C GLY A 28 14.36 -3.74 0.01
N THR A 29 14.52 -4.96 -0.52
CA THR A 29 14.12 -5.31 -1.87
C THR A 29 13.06 -6.39 -1.79
N PHE A 30 11.88 -6.12 -2.33
CA PHE A 30 10.71 -6.95 -2.10
C PHE A 30 10.07 -7.41 -3.41
N SER A 31 9.34 -8.51 -3.31
CA SER A 31 8.32 -8.89 -4.27
C SER A 31 6.95 -8.65 -3.65
N SER A 32 5.97 -8.29 -4.47
CA SER A 32 4.59 -8.15 -4.00
C SER A 32 3.61 -8.69 -5.02
N LYS A 33 2.46 -9.12 -4.51
CA LYS A 33 1.27 -9.41 -5.31
C LYS A 33 0.10 -8.74 -4.60
N ALA A 34 -0.54 -7.79 -5.27
CA ALA A 34 -1.58 -6.96 -4.66
C ALA A 34 -2.77 -6.73 -5.58
N GLU A 35 -3.93 -6.48 -4.99
CA GLU A 35 -5.17 -6.17 -5.70
C GLU A 35 -6.07 -5.23 -4.90
N LEU A 36 -6.85 -4.42 -5.62
CA LEU A 36 -7.99 -3.68 -5.07
C LEU A 36 -9.27 -4.45 -5.38
N VAL A 37 -9.91 -4.99 -4.34
CA VAL A 37 -11.18 -5.70 -4.42
C VAL A 37 -12.31 -4.71 -4.18
N PHE A 38 -13.30 -4.71 -5.06
CA PHE A 38 -14.51 -3.90 -4.96
C PHE A 38 -15.67 -4.82 -4.62
N ASP A 39 -16.16 -4.74 -3.39
CA ASP A 39 -17.29 -5.56 -2.92
C ASP A 39 -18.21 -4.72 -2.03
N ASP A 40 -19.52 -4.86 -2.23
CA ASP A 40 -20.59 -4.15 -1.52
C ASP A 40 -20.35 -2.65 -1.26
N GLY A 41 -19.76 -1.94 -2.23
CA GLY A 41 -19.45 -0.51 -2.11
C GLY A 41 -18.21 -0.18 -1.26
N CYS A 42 -17.51 -1.20 -0.77
CA CYS A 42 -16.22 -1.07 -0.11
C CYS A 42 -15.07 -1.36 -1.10
N ILE A 43 -13.96 -0.65 -0.91
CA ILE A 43 -12.70 -0.93 -1.60
C ILE A 43 -11.76 -1.53 -0.57
N THR A 44 -11.29 -2.75 -0.82
CA THR A 44 -10.32 -3.44 0.04
C THR A 44 -9.01 -3.58 -0.72
N PHE A 45 -7.92 -3.17 -0.09
CA PHE A 45 -6.58 -3.53 -0.54
C PHE A 45 -6.18 -4.86 0.08
N ILE A 46 -5.75 -5.81 -0.75
CA ILE A 46 -5.20 -7.08 -0.32
C ILE A 46 -3.84 -7.28 -0.97
N ALA A 47 -2.83 -7.66 -0.19
CA ALA A 47 -1.49 -7.88 -0.71
C ALA A 47 -0.73 -8.97 0.06
N ALA A 48 0.09 -9.69 -0.68
CA ALA A 48 1.22 -10.45 -0.16
C ALA A 48 2.50 -9.67 -0.47
N ILE A 49 3.34 -9.47 0.54
CA ILE A 49 4.64 -8.80 0.42
C ILE A 49 5.69 -9.70 1.08
N GLY A 50 6.82 -9.87 0.42
CA GLY A 50 7.94 -10.64 0.95
C GLY A 50 9.25 -10.24 0.28
N GLU A 51 10.33 -10.91 0.67
CA GLU A 51 11.65 -10.72 0.05
C GLU A 51 11.59 -10.97 -1.47
N LEU A 52 12.49 -10.34 -2.23
CA LEU A 52 12.50 -10.39 -3.70
C LEU A 52 12.49 -11.82 -4.27
N GLU A 53 13.23 -12.74 -3.66
CA GLU A 53 13.37 -14.13 -4.11
C GLU A 53 12.31 -15.07 -3.52
N ASN A 54 11.27 -14.53 -2.88
CA ASN A 54 10.21 -15.33 -2.31
C ASN A 54 9.15 -15.70 -3.37
N ASP A 55 9.37 -16.83 -4.05
CA ASP A 55 8.45 -17.37 -5.04
C ASP A 55 7.01 -17.56 -4.51
N ASP A 56 6.82 -17.75 -3.20
CA ASP A 56 5.49 -17.95 -2.60
C ASP A 56 4.62 -16.69 -2.72
N VAL A 57 5.23 -15.49 -2.73
CA VAL A 57 4.49 -14.23 -2.92
C VAL A 57 3.78 -14.21 -4.26
N THR A 58 4.47 -14.58 -5.33
CA THR A 58 3.90 -14.58 -6.69
C THR A 58 2.79 -15.64 -6.86
N ARG A 59 2.92 -16.75 -6.12
CA ARG A 59 1.99 -17.88 -6.15
C ARG A 59 0.80 -17.72 -5.21
N THR A 60 0.80 -16.71 -4.34
CA THR A 60 -0.27 -16.47 -3.38
C THR A 60 -1.60 -16.25 -4.09
N ASP A 61 -2.65 -16.94 -3.62
CA ASP A 61 -4.02 -16.77 -4.09
C ASP A 61 -4.68 -15.63 -3.30
N LEU A 62 -4.77 -14.44 -3.92
CA LEU A 62 -5.32 -13.26 -3.27
C LEU A 62 -6.83 -13.36 -3.01
N ALA A 63 -7.57 -14.10 -3.84
CA ALA A 63 -9.00 -14.29 -3.63
C ALA A 63 -9.25 -15.14 -2.39
N LYS A 64 -8.47 -16.22 -2.23
CA LYS A 64 -8.50 -17.03 -1.01
C LYS A 64 -8.10 -16.19 0.21
N LEU A 65 -7.01 -15.42 0.10
CA LEU A 65 -6.53 -14.57 1.20
C LEU A 65 -7.58 -13.54 1.62
N TYR A 66 -8.27 -12.90 0.67
CA TYR A 66 -9.34 -11.93 0.92
C TYR A 66 -10.50 -12.53 1.74
N HIS A 67 -10.86 -13.79 1.49
CA HIS A 67 -11.97 -14.44 2.21
C HIS A 67 -11.59 -15.05 3.56
N GLU A 68 -10.32 -15.42 3.76
CA GLU A 68 -9.86 -16.12 4.95
C GLU A 68 -9.16 -15.21 5.98
N MET A 69 -8.67 -14.05 5.57
CA MET A 69 -7.89 -13.15 6.42
C MET A 69 -8.78 -12.06 7.04
N ASP A 70 -8.66 -11.87 8.36
CA ASP A 70 -9.25 -10.72 9.04
C ASP A 70 -8.54 -9.42 8.63
N TYR A 71 -9.27 -8.30 8.64
CA TYR A 71 -8.67 -6.98 8.44
C TYR A 71 -7.60 -6.71 9.50
N ASN A 72 -6.39 -6.39 9.05
CA ASN A 72 -5.22 -6.14 9.88
C ASN A 72 -4.60 -4.75 9.64
N GLY A 73 -5.35 -3.85 8.99
CA GLY A 73 -4.99 -2.44 8.84
C GLY A 73 -5.05 -1.72 10.19
N THR A 74 -4.09 -0.84 10.44
CA THR A 74 -3.95 -0.10 11.71
C THR A 74 -4.82 1.16 11.80
N HIS A 75 -5.66 1.42 10.79
CA HIS A 75 -6.48 2.62 10.74
C HIS A 75 -7.74 2.48 11.59
N ASP A 76 -7.64 2.92 12.85
CA ASP A 76 -8.73 3.00 13.84
C ASP A 76 -9.63 4.24 13.66
N GLY A 77 -9.52 4.94 12.53
CA GLY A 77 -10.20 6.21 12.28
C GLY A 77 -9.39 7.44 12.74
N SER A 78 -8.17 7.26 13.26
CA SER A 78 -7.20 8.33 13.38
C SER A 78 -6.33 8.39 12.13
N GLY A 79 -6.51 9.45 11.32
CA GLY A 79 -5.69 9.76 10.14
C GLY A 79 -4.18 9.67 10.38
N LEU A 80 -3.36 9.64 9.31
CA LEU A 80 -1.96 10.07 9.43
C LEU A 80 -1.95 11.42 10.15
N THR A 81 -1.11 11.57 11.18
CA THR A 81 -0.95 12.89 11.78
C THR A 81 -0.37 13.84 10.72
N ASP A 82 -0.63 15.13 10.87
CA ASP A 82 -0.08 16.16 9.97
C ASP A 82 1.45 16.05 9.83
N GLU A 83 2.14 15.57 10.87
CA GLU A 83 3.58 15.31 10.85
C GLU A 83 3.96 14.13 9.95
N GLN A 84 3.17 13.05 9.97
CA GLN A 84 3.41 11.89 9.11
C GLN A 84 3.08 12.19 7.64
N MET A 85 2.04 12.99 7.38
CA MET A 85 1.76 13.50 6.03
C MET A 85 2.87 14.42 5.53
N THR A 86 3.35 15.33 6.38
CA THR A 86 4.45 16.24 6.04
C THR A 86 5.72 15.46 5.73
N GLY A 87 6.07 14.48 6.56
CA GLY A 87 7.24 13.62 6.32
C GLY A 87 7.14 12.78 5.05
N ALA A 88 5.94 12.31 4.69
CA ALA A 88 5.72 11.60 3.43
C ALA A 88 5.91 12.54 2.22
N LEU A 89 5.39 13.77 2.30
CA LEU A 89 5.53 14.78 1.25
C LEU A 89 6.97 15.25 1.08
N ASP A 90 7.69 15.45 2.18
CA ASP A 90 9.11 15.84 2.14
C ASP A 90 9.95 14.75 1.48
N LYS A 91 9.66 13.47 1.79
CA LYS A 91 10.36 12.34 1.19
C LYS A 91 10.11 12.25 -0.33
N MET A 92 8.87 12.47 -0.79
CA MET A 92 8.57 12.48 -2.23
C MET A 92 9.28 13.62 -2.97
N ILE A 93 9.44 14.79 -2.33
CA ILE A 93 10.18 15.92 -2.89
C ILE A 93 11.68 15.61 -2.97
N GLU A 94 12.23 14.93 -1.96
CA GLU A 94 13.65 14.55 -1.91
C GLU A 94 14.02 13.45 -2.91
N THR A 95 13.15 12.46 -3.12
CA THR A 95 13.41 11.37 -4.06
C THR A 95 13.13 11.77 -5.51
N GLY A 96 12.35 12.82 -5.74
CA GLY A 96 11.93 13.23 -7.07
C GLY A 96 10.91 12.28 -7.70
N ASP A 97 10.30 11.40 -6.90
CA ASP A 97 9.16 10.57 -7.28
C ASP A 97 7.92 11.46 -7.40
N PHE A 98 7.64 11.88 -8.63
CA PHE A 98 6.42 12.59 -9.03
C PHE A 98 5.62 11.78 -10.03
#